data_AF-A0A6A2RLN7-F1
#
_entry.id   AF-A0A6A2RLN7-F1
#
_cell.length_a   1.000
_cell.length_b   1.000
_cell.length_c   1.000
_cell.angle_alpha   90.00
_cell.angle_beta   90.00
_cell.angle_gamma   90.00
#
_symmetry.space_group_name_H-M   'P 1'
#
loop_
_entity.id
_entity.type
_entity.pdbx_description
1 polymer ?
#
loop_
_entity_poly.entity_id
_entity_poly.type
_entity_poly.pdbx_seq_one_letter_code
_entity_poly.pdbx_strand_id
1 'polypeptide(L)'
;MSKFIELSDYDASIHREILDALTREDDAVVEICEDRAVAEMRCYLSRRYDCDKIFTATGDKRNQLVLMMAIDIAVYHIFCIHNPRNLSPLRKERHERAVEWLKAVAAEEISVDGLPLLSEETRAAKSNFLIKSNRKRVNHW
;
A
#
# COMPACT_ATOMS: atom_id res chain seq x y z
N MET A 1 2.16 -9.76 -14.36
CA MET A 1 1.90 -8.87 -13.21
C MET A 1 3.15 -8.03 -13.01
N SER A 2 3.05 -6.70 -12.86
CA SER A 2 4.24 -5.88 -12.60
C SER A 2 4.63 -6.04 -11.13
N LYS A 3 5.85 -6.55 -10.88
CA LYS A 3 6.39 -6.71 -9.54
C LYS A 3 6.81 -5.33 -9.00
N PHE A 4 5.99 -4.72 -8.16
CA PHE A 4 6.36 -3.49 -7.46
C PHE A 4 7.48 -3.76 -6.44
N ILE A 5 7.40 -4.91 -5.78
CA ILE A 5 8.39 -5.45 -4.85
C ILE A 5 9.18 -6.52 -5.59
N GLU A 6 10.51 -6.45 -5.47
CA GLU A 6 11.44 -7.45 -6.01
C GLU A 6 12.12 -8.20 -4.85
N LEU A 7 12.57 -9.43 -5.11
CA LEU A 7 13.25 -10.27 -4.10
C LEU A 7 14.46 -9.57 -3.46
N SER A 8 15.21 -8.76 -4.21
CA SER A 8 16.34 -7.99 -3.70
C SER A 8 15.94 -6.85 -2.75
N ASP A 9 14.70 -6.37 -2.82
CA ASP A 9 14.26 -5.30 -1.91
C ASP A 9 14.12 -5.81 -0.47
N TYR A 10 13.94 -7.13 -0.29
CA TYR A 10 13.92 -7.76 1.02
C TYR A 10 15.27 -7.71 1.72
N ASP A 11 16.39 -7.64 1.00
CA ASP A 11 17.75 -7.66 1.57
C ASP A 11 17.98 -6.51 2.57
N ALA A 12 17.26 -5.38 2.42
CA ALA A 12 17.31 -4.27 3.36
C ALA A 12 16.52 -4.51 4.66
N SER A 13 15.65 -5.53 4.70
CA SER A 13 14.69 -5.77 5.79
C SER A 13 14.76 -7.16 6.42
N ILE A 14 15.23 -8.16 5.70
CA ILE A 14 15.37 -9.56 6.12
C ILE A 14 16.49 -10.23 5.30
N HIS A 15 17.31 -11.05 5.94
CA HIS A 15 18.30 -11.84 5.22
C HIS A 15 17.61 -12.92 4.38
N ARG A 16 18.10 -13.13 3.15
CA ARG A 16 17.57 -14.12 2.21
C ARG A 16 17.46 -15.53 2.80
N GLU A 17 18.45 -15.97 3.57
CA GLU A 17 18.42 -17.27 4.27
C GLU A 17 17.20 -17.43 5.19
N ILE A 18 16.79 -16.36 5.88
CA ILE A 18 15.62 -16.38 6.76
C ILE A 18 14.35 -16.39 5.91
N LEU A 19 14.31 -15.60 4.84
CA LEU A 19 13.18 -15.57 3.92
C LEU A 19 12.92 -16.95 3.29
N ASP A 20 13.97 -17.61 2.80
CA ASP A 20 13.93 -18.94 2.20
C ASP A 20 13.47 -19.99 3.24
N ALA A 21 13.98 -19.91 4.47
CA ALA A 21 13.55 -20.79 5.56
C ALA A 21 12.07 -20.60 5.94
N LEU A 22 11.56 -19.36 5.94
CA LEU A 22 10.18 -19.05 6.27
C LEU A 22 9.21 -19.54 5.19
N THR A 23 9.60 -19.38 3.93
CA THR A 23 8.81 -19.70 2.74
C THR A 23 8.99 -21.13 2.26
N ARG A 24 9.97 -21.86 2.81
CA ARG A 24 10.39 -23.20 2.36
C ARG A 24 10.82 -23.21 0.89
N GLU A 25 11.51 -22.15 0.47
CA GLU A 25 11.96 -21.93 -0.91
C GLU A 25 10.82 -21.88 -1.94
N ASP A 26 9.60 -21.57 -1.48
CA ASP A 26 8.43 -21.41 -2.34
C ASP A 26 8.20 -19.92 -2.67
N ASP A 27 8.76 -19.50 -3.81
CA ASP A 27 8.60 -18.14 -4.34
C ASP A 27 7.12 -17.75 -4.55
N ALA A 28 6.23 -18.72 -4.79
CA ALA A 28 4.81 -18.42 -4.98
C ALA A 28 4.16 -17.91 -3.69
N VAL A 29 4.62 -18.36 -2.51
CA VAL A 29 4.13 -17.85 -1.23
C VAL A 29 4.54 -16.38 -1.05
N VAL A 30 5.75 -16.02 -1.49
CA VAL A 30 6.23 -14.63 -1.44
C VAL A 30 5.37 -13.74 -2.34
N GLU A 31 5.18 -14.14 -3.61
CA GLU A 31 4.36 -13.40 -4.58
C GLU A 31 2.93 -13.17 -4.07
N ILE A 32 2.31 -14.19 -3.47
CA ILE A 32 0.97 -14.07 -2.88
C ILE A 32 0.96 -13.06 -1.71
N CYS A 33 2.02 -13.01 -0.90
CA CYS A 33 2.11 -12.06 0.20
C CYS A 33 2.36 -10.62 -0.28
N GLU A 34 3.15 -10.45 -1.33
CA GLU A 34 3.36 -9.17 -2.02
C GLU A 34 2.03 -8.65 -2.58
N ASP A 35 1.27 -9.50 -3.30
CA ASP A 35 -0.03 -9.15 -3.86
C ASP A 35 -1.03 -8.73 -2.78
N ARG A 36 -1.05 -9.45 -1.64
CA ARG A 36 -1.89 -9.10 -0.48
C ARG A 36 -1.49 -7.76 0.12
N ALA A 37 -0.19 -7.50 0.28
CA ALA A 37 0.30 -6.23 0.80
C ALA A 37 -0.07 -5.06 -0.13
N VAL A 38 0.12 -5.22 -1.44
CA VAL A 38 -0.28 -4.22 -2.44
C VAL A 38 -1.79 -4.00 -2.41
N ALA A 39 -2.60 -5.06 -2.38
CA ALA A 39 -4.05 -4.94 -2.29
C ALA A 39 -4.52 -4.19 -1.04
N GLU A 40 -3.90 -4.47 0.11
CA GLU A 40 -4.17 -3.77 1.36
C GLU A 40 -3.83 -2.27 1.27
N MET A 41 -2.65 -1.93 0.74
CA MET A 41 -2.27 -0.53 0.54
C MET A 41 -3.20 0.19 -0.44
N ARG A 42 -3.66 -0.49 -1.51
CA ARG A 42 -4.61 0.07 -2.48
C ARG A 42 -5.93 0.48 -1.83
N CYS A 43 -6.40 -0.27 -0.82
CA CYS A 43 -7.62 0.09 -0.08
C CYS A 43 -7.53 1.48 0.57
N TYR A 44 -6.36 1.84 1.12
CA TYR A 44 -6.15 3.13 1.77
C TYR A 44 -5.81 4.26 0.78
N LEU A 45 -4.99 3.98 -0.24
CA LEU A 45 -4.44 5.02 -1.12
C LEU A 45 -5.37 5.40 -2.29
N SER A 46 -6.24 4.49 -2.74
CA SER A 46 -7.04 4.64 -3.97
C SER A 46 -8.07 5.78 -3.95
N ARG A 47 -8.30 6.39 -2.80
CA ARG A 47 -9.16 7.58 -2.69
C ARG A 47 -8.50 8.82 -3.31
N ARG A 48 -7.18 8.96 -3.11
CA ARG A 48 -6.43 10.18 -3.45
C ARG A 48 -5.40 9.98 -4.55
N TYR A 49 -4.74 8.82 -4.56
CA TYR A 49 -3.62 8.55 -5.45
C TYR A 49 -3.97 7.55 -6.55
N ASP A 50 -3.25 7.65 -7.66
CA ASP A 50 -3.31 6.72 -8.78
C ASP A 50 -2.50 5.46 -8.44
N CYS A 51 -3.16 4.50 -7.79
CA CYS A 51 -2.54 3.26 -7.35
C CYS A 51 -1.93 2.46 -8.51
N ASP A 52 -2.50 2.51 -9.70
CA ASP A 52 -1.96 1.77 -10.84
C ASP A 52 -0.60 2.33 -11.23
N LYS A 53 -0.44 3.66 -11.29
CA LYS A 53 0.87 4.27 -11.52
C LYS A 53 1.88 4.00 -10.39
N ILE A 54 1.41 3.98 -9.14
CA ILE A 54 2.28 3.68 -7.98
C ILE A 54 2.84 2.26 -8.09
N PHE A 55 1.96 1.26 -8.20
CA PHE A 55 2.34 -0.14 -8.13
C PHE A 55 2.82 -0.74 -9.46
N THR A 56 2.77 0.03 -10.56
CA THR A 56 3.43 -0.33 -11.83
C THR A 56 4.83 0.26 -11.94
N ALA A 57 5.23 1.17 -11.05
CA ALA A 57 6.58 1.75 -11.06
C ALA A 57 7.64 0.68 -10.74
N THR A 58 8.79 0.78 -11.39
CA THR A 58 9.94 -0.14 -11.23
C THR A 58 11.25 0.64 -11.05
N GLY A 59 12.27 -0.02 -10.47
CA GLY A 59 13.59 0.58 -10.23
C GLY A 59 13.52 1.87 -9.42
N ASP A 60 14.26 2.89 -9.84
CA ASP A 60 14.39 4.20 -9.16
C ASP A 60 13.11 5.06 -9.24
N LYS A 61 12.13 4.67 -10.06
CA LYS A 61 10.84 5.38 -10.14
C LYS A 61 9.91 5.03 -8.98
N ARG A 62 10.23 3.97 -8.23
CA ARG A 62 9.45 3.55 -7.07
C ARG A 62 9.66 4.54 -5.93
N ASN A 63 8.57 4.94 -5.29
CA ASN A 63 8.65 5.75 -4.08
C ASN A 63 9.19 4.86 -2.95
N GLN A 64 10.37 5.19 -2.43
CA GLN A 64 11.07 4.39 -1.43
C GLN A 64 10.30 4.25 -0.11
N LEU A 65 9.54 5.27 0.30
CA LEU A 65 8.71 5.19 1.51
C LEU A 65 7.55 4.20 1.31
N VAL A 66 6.88 4.24 0.16
CA VAL A 66 5.83 3.28 -0.17
C VAL A 66 6.39 1.87 -0.27
N LEU A 67 7.55 1.70 -0.90
CA LEU A 67 8.23 0.42 -1.01
C LEU A 67 8.57 -0.16 0.37
N MET A 68 9.14 0.64 1.27
CA MET A 68 9.44 0.23 2.65
C MET A 68 8.18 -0.23 3.39
N MET A 69 7.08 0.52 3.30
CA MET A 69 5.82 0.15 3.97
C MET A 69 5.21 -1.13 3.36
N ALA A 70 5.28 -1.30 2.04
CA ALA A 70 4.79 -2.49 1.36
C ALA A 70 5.57 -3.75 1.79
N ILE A 71 6.90 -3.64 1.92
CA ILE A 71 7.77 -4.71 2.39
C ILE A 71 7.47 -5.05 3.85
N ASP A 72 7.31 -4.06 4.74
CA ASP A 72 6.97 -4.32 6.15
C ASP A 72 5.65 -5.12 6.27
N ILE A 73 4.64 -4.80 5.44
CA ILE A 73 3.36 -5.53 5.40
C ILE A 73 3.54 -6.93 4.80
N ALA A 74 4.26 -7.07 3.68
CA ALA A 74 4.50 -8.37 3.05
C ALA A 74 5.27 -9.31 3.98
N VAL A 75 6.32 -8.81 4.64
CA VAL A 75 7.10 -9.58 5.61
C VAL A 75 6.22 -10.01 6.78
N TYR A 76 5.36 -9.13 7.31
CA TYR A 76 4.42 -9.51 8.35
C TYR A 76 3.53 -10.69 7.92
N HIS A 77 2.95 -10.64 6.73
CA HIS A 77 2.12 -11.72 6.18
C HIS A 77 2.90 -13.03 6.04
N ILE A 78 4.16 -12.99 5.58
CA ILE A 78 5.04 -14.16 5.48
C ILE A 78 5.28 -14.81 6.85
N PHE A 79 5.61 -14.01 7.87
CA PHE A 79 5.84 -14.54 9.22
C PHE A 79 4.57 -15.15 9.82
N CYS A 80 3.39 -14.56 9.57
CA CYS A 80 2.12 -15.10 10.04
C CYS A 80 1.79 -16.48 9.45
N ILE A 81 2.24 -16.79 8.23
CA ILE A 81 2.07 -18.12 7.61
C ILE A 81 2.96 -19.16 8.31
N HIS A 82 4.21 -18.81 8.58
CA HIS A 82 5.18 -19.77 9.13
C HIS A 82 4.96 -20.05 10.62
N ASN A 83 4.82 -19.02 11.45
CA ASN A 83 4.64 -19.20 12.90
C ASN A 83 3.82 -18.05 13.53
N PRO A 84 2.48 -18.14 13.49
CA PRO A 84 1.60 -17.09 14.03
C PRO A 84 1.67 -16.95 15.56
N ARG A 85 2.18 -17.96 16.30
CA ARG A 85 2.26 -17.92 17.77
C ARG A 85 3.49 -17.17 18.29
N ASN A 86 4.62 -17.28 17.59
CA ASN A 86 5.88 -16.62 17.96
C ASN A 86 6.26 -15.55 16.93
N LEU A 87 5.33 -14.63 16.66
CA LEU A 87 5.66 -13.47 15.85
C LEU A 87 6.58 -12.53 16.64
N SER A 88 7.70 -12.13 16.04
CA SER A 88 8.59 -11.13 16.64
C SER A 88 7.82 -9.82 16.92
N PRO A 89 7.88 -9.26 18.14
CA PRO A 89 7.24 -7.99 18.47
C PRO A 89 7.59 -6.88 17.47
N LEU A 90 8.85 -6.83 17.02
CA LEU A 90 9.33 -5.87 16.05
C LEU A 90 8.58 -5.94 14.71
N ARG A 91 8.22 -7.15 14.24
CA ARG A 91 7.48 -7.31 12.98
C ARG A 91 6.04 -6.85 13.10
N LYS A 92 5.44 -7.09 14.27
CA LYS A 92 4.11 -6.57 14.61
C LYS A 92 4.13 -5.03 14.67
N GLU A 93 5.08 -4.44 15.40
CA GLU A 93 5.22 -2.98 15.51
C GLU A 93 5.44 -2.30 14.15
N ARG A 94 6.27 -2.89 13.28
CA ARG A 94 6.49 -2.36 11.92
C ARG A 94 5.21 -2.42 11.07
N HIS A 95 4.46 -3.51 11.14
CA HIS A 95 3.17 -3.62 10.46
C HIS A 95 2.16 -2.61 11.00
N GLU A 96 2.04 -2.49 12.33
CA GLU A 96 1.17 -1.49 12.97
C GLU A 96 1.52 -0.07 12.54
N ARG A 97 2.82 0.28 12.53
CA ARG A 97 3.33 1.56 12.00
C ARG A 97 2.93 1.79 10.53
N ALA A 98 3.05 0.76 9.68
CA ALA A 98 2.67 0.87 8.27
C ALA A 98 1.17 1.12 8.11
N VAL A 99 0.33 0.41 8.87
CA VAL A 99 -1.13 0.60 8.87
C VAL A 99 -1.52 1.96 9.43
N GLU A 100 -0.89 2.43 10.50
CA GLU A 100 -1.11 3.77 11.05
C GLU A 100 -0.75 4.86 10.03
N TRP A 101 0.38 4.72 9.36
CA TRP A 101 0.77 5.63 8.29
C TRP A 101 -0.25 5.61 7.14
N LEU A 102 -0.72 4.44 6.70
CA LEU A 102 -1.75 4.32 5.67
C LEU A 102 -3.07 4.98 6.08
N LYS A 103 -3.48 4.83 7.34
CA LYS A 103 -4.67 5.49 7.89
C LYS A 103 -4.53 7.01 7.90
N ALA A 104 -3.38 7.53 8.32
CA ALA A 104 -3.11 8.97 8.32
C ALA A 104 -3.08 9.56 6.89
N VAL A 105 -2.53 8.82 5.93
CA VAL A 105 -2.56 9.20 4.50
C VAL A 105 -3.99 9.17 3.96
N ALA A 106 -4.77 8.15 4.30
CA ALA A 106 -6.17 8.02 3.90
C ALA A 106 -7.06 9.10 4.52
N ALA A 107 -6.74 9.55 5.73
CA ALA A 107 -7.39 10.67 6.43
C ALA A 107 -6.97 12.04 5.88
N GLU A 108 -6.02 12.11 4.94
CA GLU A 108 -5.42 13.34 4.43
C GLU A 108 -4.65 14.18 5.47
N GLU A 109 -4.33 13.61 6.63
CA GLU A 109 -3.47 14.26 7.64
C GLU A 109 -2.01 14.30 7.20
N ILE A 110 -1.59 13.30 6.42
CA ILE A 110 -0.25 13.21 5.84
C ILE A 110 -0.36 13.20 4.32
N SER A 111 0.49 14.00 3.67
CA SER A 111 0.69 13.96 2.23
C SER A 111 1.99 13.25 1.91
N VAL A 112 1.98 12.37 0.92
CA VAL A 112 3.18 11.67 0.45
C VAL A 112 3.69 12.39 -0.78
N ASP A 113 4.88 12.94 -0.70
CA ASP A 113 5.48 13.67 -1.80
C ASP A 113 5.82 12.75 -2.98
N GLY A 114 5.73 13.28 -4.20
CA GLY A 114 6.05 12.58 -5.44
C GLY A 114 5.09 11.46 -5.86
N LEU A 115 4.00 11.20 -5.12
CA LEU A 115 3.01 10.21 -5.55
C LEU A 115 2.03 10.78 -6.59
N PRO A 116 1.70 10.01 -7.65
CA PRO A 116 0.77 10.46 -8.68
C PRO A 116 -0.64 10.59 -8.09
N LEU A 117 -1.20 11.79 -8.19
CA LEU A 117 -2.57 12.07 -7.77
C LEU A 117 -3.57 11.62 -8.83
N LEU A 118 -4.77 11.24 -8.37
CA LEU A 118 -5.93 11.10 -9.26
C LEU A 118 -6.36 12.48 -9.79
N SER A 119 -7.10 12.48 -10.91
CA SER A 119 -7.69 13.72 -11.45
C SER A 119 -8.59 14.39 -10.41
N GLU A 120 -8.69 15.72 -10.48
CA GLU A 120 -9.49 16.51 -9.56
C GLU A 120 -10.95 16.05 -9.55
N GLU A 121 -11.52 15.77 -10.73
CA GLU A 121 -12.88 15.23 -10.88
C GLU A 121 -13.07 13.90 -10.14
N THR A 122 -12.11 12.96 -10.29
CA THR A 122 -12.19 11.64 -9.63
C THR A 122 -12.08 11.78 -8.12
N ARG A 123 -11.21 12.70 -7.65
CA ARG A 123 -11.04 12.97 -6.22
C ARG A 123 -12.28 13.63 -5.62
N ALA A 124 -12.89 14.58 -6.34
CA ALA A 124 -14.13 15.22 -5.94
C ALA A 124 -15.29 14.21 -5.86
N ALA A 125 -15.39 13.30 -6.84
CA ALA A 125 -16.40 12.23 -6.82
C ALA A 125 -16.22 11.24 -5.66
N LYS A 126 -14.98 11.02 -5.21
CA LYS A 126 -14.62 10.19 -4.05
C LYS A 126 -14.55 10.96 -2.73
N SER A 127 -14.94 12.24 -2.73
CA SER A 127 -14.95 13.07 -1.52
C SER A 127 -16.05 12.61 -0.57
N ASN A 128 -15.78 12.67 0.74
CA ASN A 128 -16.78 12.45 1.77
C ASN A 128 -17.87 13.55 1.78
N PHE A 129 -17.60 14.69 1.14
CA PHE A 129 -18.53 15.80 1.06
C PHE A 129 -19.21 15.83 -0.31
N LEU A 130 -20.53 15.63 -0.32
CA LEU A 130 -21.35 15.82 -1.50
C LEU A 130 -21.92 17.25 -1.51
N ILE A 131 -21.30 18.14 -2.27
CA ILE A 131 -21.84 19.49 -2.47
C ILE A 131 -22.73 19.47 -3.72
N LYS A 132 -24.04 19.49 -3.52
CA LYS A 132 -25.03 19.57 -4.61
C LYS A 132 -25.89 20.81 -4.44
N SER A 133 -26.00 21.62 -5.49
CA SER A 133 -26.96 22.72 -5.57
C SER A 133 -28.10 22.37 -6.52
N ASN A 134 -29.30 22.90 -6.23
CA ASN A 134 -30.38 22.85 -7.22
C ASN A 134 -30.03 23.77 -8.39
N ARG A 135 -30.26 23.28 -9.62
CA ARG A 135 -30.17 24.14 -10.81
C ARG A 135 -31.11 25.33 -10.65
N LYS A 136 -30.66 26.51 -11.09
CA LYS A 136 -31.44 27.76 -11.03
C LYS A 136 -32.84 27.49 -11.59
N ARG A 137 -33.89 27.68 -10.76
CA ARG A 137 -35.27 27.63 -11.24
C ARG A 137 -35.48 28.78 -12.21
N VAL A 138 -35.86 28.47 -13.44
CA VAL A 138 -36.31 29.46 -14.42
C VAL A 138 -37.83 29.52 -14.27
N ASN A 139 -38.35 30.62 -13.72
CA ASN A 139 -39.79 30.87 -13.69
C ASN A 139 -40.17 31.50 -15.04
N HIS A 140 -41.00 30.80 -15.82
CA HIS A 140 -41.71 31.42 -16.93
C HIS A 140 -42.97 32.10 -16.36
N TRP A 141 -43.15 33.37 -16.70
CA TRP A 141 -44.32 34.19 -16.38
C TRP A 141 -45.19 34.35 -17.62
#